data_AF-A0A7S3ERR1-F1
#
_entry.id   AF-A0A7S3ERR1-F1
#
_cell.length_a   1.000
_cell.length_b   1.000
_cell.length_c   1.000
_cell.angle_alpha   90.00
_cell.angle_beta   90.00
_cell.angle_gamma   90.00
#
_symmetry.space_group_name_H-M   'P 1'
#
loop_
_entity.id
_entity.type
_entity.pdbx_description
1 polymer ?
#
loop_
_entity_poly.entity_id
_entity_poly.type
_entity_poly.pdbx_seq_one_letter_code
_entity_poly.pdbx_strand_id
1 'polypeptide(L)'
;FLEQTSVASLRFSFLQRTLTLSPTPLIRRGADAVPLIDLRGRGAPISGYVARVRRALINGVTLRLDRPTVVVIDTGTTGISISESLYCSNTVPLPVREARIELVTERGNTCALEA
;
A
#
# COMPACT_ATOMS: atom_id res chain seq x y z
N PHE A 1 10.26 1.17 15.61
CA PHE A 1 11.04 -0.07 15.39
C PHE A 1 12.40 0.20 14.74
N LEU A 2 12.50 0.95 13.63
CA LEU A 2 13.81 1.33 13.07
C LEU A 2 14.54 2.42 13.87
N GLU A 3 13.84 3.19 14.70
CA GLU A 3 14.43 4.28 15.52
C GLU A 3 15.51 3.80 16.50
N GLN A 4 15.56 2.50 16.82
CA GLN A 4 16.60 1.88 17.64
C GLN A 4 17.77 1.32 16.81
N THR A 5 17.74 1.51 15.50
CA THR A 5 18.74 1.04 14.53
C THR A 5 19.33 2.23 13.76
N SER A 6 20.48 2.05 13.13
CA SER A 6 21.06 3.06 12.22
C SER A 6 20.39 3.10 10.84
N VAL A 7 19.27 2.39 10.64
CA VAL A 7 18.60 2.23 9.35
C VAL A 7 17.65 3.40 9.11
N ALA A 8 17.90 4.17 8.05
CA ALA A 8 17.04 5.27 7.62
C ALA A 8 15.99 4.83 6.58
N SER A 9 16.25 3.76 5.82
CA SER A 9 15.30 3.25 4.84
C SER A 9 15.51 1.77 4.54
N LEU A 10 14.48 1.16 3.97
CA LEU A 10 14.50 -0.23 3.55
C LEU A 10 13.96 -0.39 2.12
N ARG A 11 14.33 -1.48 1.47
CA ARG A 11 13.76 -1.91 0.18
C ARG A 11 13.55 -3.41 0.19
N PHE A 12 12.37 -3.83 -0.23
CA PHE A 12 12.08 -5.22 -0.54
C PHE A 12 12.05 -5.41 -2.05
N SER A 13 12.73 -6.45 -2.53
CA SER A 13 12.63 -6.95 -3.89
C SER A 13 11.97 -8.32 -3.84
N PHE A 14 10.67 -8.40 -4.15
CA PHE A 14 9.92 -9.66 -4.10
C PHE A 14 10.43 -10.68 -5.13
N LEU A 15 10.82 -10.21 -6.32
CA LEU A 15 11.38 -11.05 -7.39
C LEU A 15 12.70 -11.70 -6.97
N GLN A 16 13.56 -10.94 -6.29
CA GLN A 16 14.87 -11.42 -5.84
C GLN A 16 14.82 -12.03 -4.44
N ARG A 17 13.70 -11.87 -3.73
CA ARG A 17 13.52 -12.24 -2.32
C ARG A 17 14.60 -11.63 -1.42
N THR A 18 14.93 -10.36 -1.64
CA THR A 18 15.95 -9.64 -0.87
C THR A 18 15.36 -8.48 -0.09
N LEU A 19 15.91 -8.27 1.12
CA LEU A 19 15.69 -7.09 1.95
C LEU A 19 17.00 -6.30 2.02
N THR A 20 16.96 -5.06 1.58
CA THR A 20 18.06 -4.10 1.76
C THR A 20 17.70 -3.16 2.91
N LEU A 21 18.57 -3.07 3.90
CA LEU A 21 18.52 -2.07 4.97
C LEU A 21 19.62 -1.05 4.71
N SER A 22 19.27 0.24 4.72
CA SER A 22 20.21 1.32 4.40
C SER A 22 20.21 2.40 5.47
N PRO A 23 21.39 2.88 5.90
CA PRO A 23 21.49 4.03 6.79
C PRO A 23 21.23 5.37 6.08
N THR A 24 21.08 5.34 4.75
CA THR A 24 20.75 6.52 3.94
C THR A 24 19.46 6.30 3.15
N PRO A 25 18.75 7.37 2.73
CA PRO A 25 17.53 7.23 1.93
C PRO A 25 17.75 6.48 0.61
N LEU A 26 17.01 5.39 0.40
CA LEU A 26 17.04 4.59 -0.85
C LEU A 26 16.25 5.19 -2.00
N ILE A 27 15.38 6.17 -1.70
CA ILE A 27 14.67 6.99 -2.69
C ILE A 27 15.41 8.32 -2.76
N ARG A 28 15.88 8.69 -3.96
CA ARG A 28 16.59 9.97 -4.17
C ARG A 28 15.64 11.13 -3.90
N ARG A 29 16.17 12.22 -3.33
CA ARG A 29 15.42 13.46 -3.15
C ARG A 29 14.89 13.94 -4.51
N GLY A 30 13.58 14.22 -4.57
CA GLY A 30 12.89 14.67 -5.79
C GLY A 30 12.58 13.55 -6.80
N ALA A 31 12.90 12.28 -6.50
CA ALA A 31 12.37 11.16 -7.28
C ALA A 31 10.85 11.10 -7.11
N ASP A 32 10.16 10.63 -8.15
CA ASP A 32 8.72 10.39 -8.06
C ASP A 32 8.46 9.16 -7.18
N ALA A 33 7.61 9.31 -6.16
CA ALA A 33 7.30 8.26 -5.20
C ALA A 33 5.83 8.33 -4.77
N VAL A 34 5.33 7.25 -4.17
CA VAL A 34 4.00 7.27 -3.56
C VAL A 34 4.09 7.98 -2.21
N PRO A 35 3.29 9.03 -1.97
CA PRO A 35 3.28 9.71 -0.69
C PRO A 35 2.65 8.80 0.38
N LEU A 36 3.35 8.68 1.51
CA LEU A 36 2.82 7.98 2.68
C LEU A 36 2.01 8.94 3.56
N ILE A 37 0.98 8.40 4.22
CA ILE A 37 0.12 9.14 5.13
C ILE A 37 0.25 8.61 6.56
N ASP A 38 0.35 9.52 7.52
CA ASP A 38 0.31 9.19 8.94
C ASP A 38 -1.13 9.17 9.44
N LEU A 39 -1.60 7.99 9.85
CA LEU A 39 -2.96 7.80 10.37
C LEU A 39 -3.05 7.92 11.90
N ARG A 40 -1.96 8.18 12.62
CA ARG A 40 -1.99 8.28 14.10
C ARG A 40 -2.92 9.41 14.57
N GLY A 41 -2.94 10.53 13.85
CA GLY A 41 -3.90 11.62 14.09
C GLY A 41 -5.37 11.26 13.83
N ARG A 42 -5.64 10.07 13.29
CA ARG A 42 -6.98 9.50 13.05
C ARG A 42 -7.25 8.25 13.91
N GLY A 43 -6.45 8.02 14.95
CA GLY A 43 -6.64 6.93 15.91
C GLY A 43 -5.89 5.63 15.57
N ALA A 44 -5.05 5.59 14.53
CA ALA A 44 -4.19 4.43 14.31
C ALA A 44 -3.15 4.32 15.44
N PRO A 45 -2.93 3.12 16.02
CA PRO A 45 -2.06 2.96 17.19
C PRO A 45 -0.56 3.05 16.83
N ILE A 46 -0.21 2.83 15.56
CA ILE A 46 1.18 2.79 15.07
C ILE A 46 1.32 3.55 13.76
N SER A 47 2.55 3.97 13.45
CA SER A 47 2.92 4.44 12.11
C SER A 47 3.09 3.24 11.19
N GLY A 48 2.36 3.24 10.07
CA GLY A 48 2.42 2.20 9.05
C GLY A 48 2.81 2.77 7.69
N TYR A 49 3.22 1.89 6.77
CA TYR A 49 3.41 2.25 5.36
C TYR A 49 2.05 2.33 4.67
N VAL A 50 1.37 3.47 4.86
CA VAL A 50 0.00 3.67 4.39
C VAL A 50 -0.02 4.64 3.21
N ALA A 51 -0.77 4.31 2.17
CA ALA A 51 -0.98 5.17 1.00
C ALA A 51 -2.48 5.32 0.69
N ARG A 52 -2.85 6.43 0.07
CA ARG A 52 -4.23 6.65 -0.40
C ARG A 52 -4.49 5.82 -1.66
N VAL A 53 -5.61 5.09 -1.67
CA VAL A 53 -6.06 4.33 -2.84
C VAL A 53 -6.72 5.27 -3.84
N ARG A 54 -6.29 5.20 -5.10
CA ARG A 54 -6.96 5.86 -6.23
C ARG A 54 -8.11 5.01 -6.74
N ARG A 55 -7.82 3.74 -6.99
CA ARG A 55 -8.73 2.76 -7.57
C ARG A 55 -8.38 1.38 -7.03
N ALA A 56 -9.40 0.58 -6.78
CA ALA A 56 -9.26 -0.84 -6.47
C ALA A 56 -9.98 -1.63 -7.56
N LEU A 57 -9.33 -2.67 -8.08
CA LEU A 57 -9.90 -3.60 -9.03
C LEU A 57 -9.81 -5.02 -8.47
N ILE A 58 -10.87 -5.79 -8.63
CA ILE A 58 -10.90 -7.22 -8.32
C ILE A 58 -11.40 -7.94 -9.57
N ASN A 59 -10.65 -8.93 -10.05
CA ASN A 59 -10.94 -9.64 -11.31
C ASN A 59 -11.18 -8.66 -12.49
N GLY A 60 -10.35 -7.61 -12.60
CA GLY A 60 -10.51 -6.53 -13.58
C GLY A 60 -11.70 -5.56 -13.35
N VAL A 61 -12.63 -5.87 -12.42
CA VAL A 61 -13.79 -5.03 -12.13
C VAL A 61 -13.42 -3.95 -11.12
N THR A 62 -13.75 -2.69 -11.43
CA THR A 62 -13.50 -1.58 -10.50
C THR A 62 -14.47 -1.61 -9.34
N LEU A 63 -13.93 -1.67 -8.12
CA LEU A 63 -14.73 -1.52 -6.92
C LEU A 63 -15.20 -0.09 -6.75
N ARG A 64 -16.46 0.08 -6.37
CA ARG A 64 -16.99 1.37 -5.97
C ARG A 64 -16.54 1.67 -4.54
N LEU A 65 -15.67 2.67 -4.39
CA LEU A 65 -15.24 3.18 -3.09
C LEU A 65 -16.13 4.36 -2.73
N ASP A 66 -16.96 4.21 -1.70
CA ASP A 66 -17.94 5.22 -1.25
C ASP A 66 -17.36 6.24 -0.26
N ARG A 67 -16.12 6.01 0.18
CA ARG A 67 -15.39 6.84 1.14
C ARG A 67 -13.88 6.82 0.85
N PRO A 68 -13.11 7.79 1.38
CA PRO A 68 -11.66 7.76 1.31
C PRO A 68 -11.13 6.41 1.80
N THR A 69 -10.39 5.73 0.93
CA THR A 69 -9.82 4.41 1.20
C THR A 69 -8.30 4.50 1.15
N VAL A 70 -7.66 3.72 2.01
CA VAL A 70 -6.21 3.65 2.18
C VAL A 70 -5.78 2.19 2.12
N VAL A 71 -4.53 1.95 1.74
CA VAL A 71 -3.92 0.61 1.78
C VAL A 71 -2.75 0.64 2.76
N VAL A 72 -2.59 -0.44 3.52
CA VAL A 72 -1.40 -0.71 4.32
C VAL A 72 -0.51 -1.64 3.53
N ILE A 73 0.74 -1.23 3.31
CA ILE A 73 1.75 -2.06 2.66
C ILE A 73 2.37 -2.95 3.74
N ASP A 74 2.01 -4.22 3.72
CA ASP A 74 2.48 -5.24 4.65
C ASP A 74 3.10 -6.42 3.90
N THR A 75 4.41 -6.60 4.06
CA THR A 75 5.14 -7.70 3.43
C THR A 75 4.94 -9.04 4.14
N GLY A 76 4.33 -9.05 5.34
CA GLY A 76 4.00 -10.24 6.10
C GLY A 76 2.69 -10.91 5.69
N THR A 77 1.90 -10.26 4.83
CA THR A 77 0.60 -10.76 4.38
C THR A 77 0.70 -11.37 2.98
N THR A 78 0.11 -12.55 2.79
CA THR A 78 -0.12 -13.13 1.45
C THR A 78 -1.48 -12.68 0.93
N GLY A 79 -1.53 -12.18 -0.30
CA GLY A 79 -2.78 -11.70 -0.91
C GLY A 79 -3.17 -10.29 -0.44
N ILE A 80 -4.47 -9.97 -0.53
CA ILE A 80 -5.02 -8.69 -0.08
C ILE A 80 -6.15 -8.93 0.93
N SER A 81 -6.03 -8.30 2.09
CA SER A 81 -7.11 -8.18 3.06
C SER A 81 -7.88 -6.89 2.83
N ILE A 82 -9.21 -6.96 2.88
CA ILE A 82 -10.09 -5.79 2.78
C ILE A 82 -10.94 -5.67 4.05
N SER A 83 -11.41 -4.45 4.33
CA SER A 83 -12.34 -4.24 5.45
C SER A 83 -13.62 -5.03 5.25
N GLU A 84 -14.18 -5.58 6.33
CA GLU A 84 -15.46 -6.31 6.31
C GLU A 84 -16.58 -5.52 5.62
N SER A 85 -16.70 -4.22 5.89
CA SER A 85 -17.73 -3.39 5.24
C SER A 85 -17.55 -3.25 3.72
N LEU A 86 -16.31 -3.31 3.20
CA LEU A 86 -16.07 -3.37 1.76
C LEU A 86 -16.44 -4.75 1.20
N TYR A 87 -16.08 -5.82 1.91
CA TYR A 87 -16.45 -7.19 1.55
C TYR A 87 -17.98 -7.38 1.50
N CYS A 88 -18.68 -6.91 2.53
CA CYS A 88 -20.14 -7.01 2.69
C CYS A 88 -20.92 -5.99 1.85
N SER A 89 -20.26 -5.10 1.10
CA SER A 89 -20.92 -4.11 0.24
C SER A 89 -21.58 -4.72 -1.00
N ASN A 90 -21.45 -6.03 -1.24
CA ASN A 90 -21.84 -6.75 -2.46
C ASN A 90 -21.20 -6.19 -3.75
N THR A 91 -20.16 -5.34 -3.65
CA THR A 91 -19.43 -4.82 -4.81
C THR A 91 -18.24 -5.69 -5.21
N VAL A 92 -17.81 -6.60 -4.34
CA VAL A 92 -16.66 -7.48 -4.57
C VAL A 92 -17.10 -8.69 -5.39
N PRO A 93 -16.61 -8.86 -6.63
CA PRO A 93 -16.94 -10.04 -7.43
C PRO A 93 -16.29 -11.30 -6.84
N LEU A 94 -17.08 -12.37 -6.72
CA LEU A 94 -16.65 -13.66 -6.20
C LEU A 94 -16.68 -14.74 -7.30
N PRO A 95 -15.73 -15.70 -7.31
CA PRO A 95 -14.59 -15.80 -6.41
C PRO A 95 -13.49 -14.77 -6.74
N VAL A 96 -12.75 -14.31 -5.72
CA VAL A 96 -11.59 -13.43 -5.91
C VAL A 96 -10.42 -14.23 -6.46
N ARG A 97 -9.86 -13.80 -7.61
CA ARG A 97 -8.71 -14.43 -8.27
C ARG A 97 -7.50 -13.52 -8.36
N GLU A 98 -7.74 -12.25 -8.62
CA GLU A 98 -6.73 -11.21 -8.75
C GLU A 98 -7.24 -9.91 -8.13
N ALA A 99 -6.31 -9.13 -7.61
CA ALA A 99 -6.60 -7.82 -7.08
C ALA A 99 -5.51 -6.82 -7.48
N ARG A 100 -5.93 -5.62 -7.88
CA ARG A 100 -5.05 -4.53 -8.28
C ARG A 100 -5.43 -3.25 -7.55
N ILE A 101 -4.48 -2.69 -6.81
CA ILE A 101 -4.64 -1.43 -6.08
C ILE A 101 -3.79 -0.36 -6.76
N GLU A 102 -4.46 0.65 -7.32
CA GLU A 102 -3.80 1.77 -7.97
C GLU A 102 -3.58 2.91 -6.98
N LEU A 103 -2.37 3.45 -6.98
CA LEU A 103 -1.91 4.56 -6.16
C LEU A 103 -1.44 5.69 -7.08
N VAL A 104 -1.45 6.92 -6.55
CA VAL A 104 -0.96 8.09 -7.26
C VAL A 104 0.36 8.52 -6.64
N THR A 105 1.36 8.76 -7.49
CA THR A 105 2.66 9.29 -7.06
C THR A 105 2.61 10.80 -6.85
N GLU A 106 3.63 11.38 -6.24
CA GLU A 106 3.76 12.83 -6.01
C GLU A 106 3.65 13.66 -7.31
N ARG A 107 4.06 13.10 -8.47
CA ARG A 107 3.94 13.76 -9.78
C ARG A 107 2.66 13.40 -10.55
N GLY A 108 1.72 12.68 -9.94
CA GLY A 108 0.45 12.31 -10.57
C GLY A 108 0.51 11.06 -11.45
N ASN A 109 1.64 10.35 -11.50
CA ASN A 109 1.73 9.07 -12.19
C ASN A 109 0.97 7.98 -11.42
N THR A 110 0.62 6.90 -12.12
CA THR A 110 -0.06 5.76 -11.50
C THR A 110 0.93 4.62 -11.30
N CYS A 111 0.94 4.06 -10.10
CA CYS A 111 1.58 2.78 -9.83
C CYS A 111 0.54 1.80 -9.26
N ALA A 112 0.81 0.51 -9.36
CA ALA A 112 -0.10 -0.52 -8.91
C ALA A 112 0.59 -1.54 -8.01
N LEU A 113 -0.16 -2.03 -7.02
CA LEU A 113 0.15 -3.23 -6.26
C LEU A 113 -0.80 -4.33 -6.71
N GLU A 114 -0.27 -5.51 -7.01
CA GLU A 114 -1.02 -6.64 -7.57
C GLU A 114 -0.81 -7.88 -6.71
N ALA A 115 -1.87 -8.66 -6.54
CA ALA A 115 -1.89 -9.90 -5.79
C ALA A 115 -2.91 -10.89 -6.35
#